data_AF-A0A4R8ZZK2-F1
#
_entry.id   AF-A0A4R8ZZK2-F1
#
_cell.length_a   1.000
_cell.length_b   1.000
_cell.length_c   1.000
_cell.angle_alpha   90.00
_cell.angle_beta   90.00
_cell.angle_gamma   90.00
#
_symmetry.space_group_name_H-M   'P 1'
#
loop_
_entity.id
_entity.type
_entity.pdbx_description
1 polymer ?
#
loop_
_entity_poly.entity_id
_entity_poly.type
_entity_poly.pdbx_seq_one_letter_code
_entity_poly.pdbx_strand_id
1 'polypeptide(L)'
;MLREHTFEDISYLDLAEATAVSERTVYRRFPTRSHLLEALASWIEAEQFPLPDFRTLAEFRDAVHDRFQAYERSPGCAFVAARGAALSPTTATPSIPLTSAIFAMLAHEAPTLNNRDTRRIAATARYFASPIFWARMRTGFDMGADETFAAFERAMLQTLATVRNPTWAV
;
A
#
# COMPACT_ATOMS: atom_id res chain seq x y z
N MET A 1 11.11 -18.42 -4.52
CA MET A 1 10.75 -17.48 -5.61
C MET A 1 10.95 -16.02 -5.22
N LEU A 2 9.98 -15.25 -4.67
CA LEU A 2 10.19 -13.80 -4.40
C LEU A 2 11.22 -13.45 -3.30
N ARG A 3 11.71 -14.45 -2.56
CA ARG A 3 12.85 -14.32 -1.64
C ARG A 3 14.21 -14.38 -2.36
N GLU A 4 14.24 -14.93 -3.55
CA GLU A 4 15.45 -15.25 -4.32
C GLU A 4 15.52 -14.49 -5.65
N HIS A 5 14.36 -14.12 -6.21
CA HIS A 5 14.21 -13.54 -7.54
C HIS A 5 13.23 -12.38 -7.54
N THR A 6 13.44 -11.43 -8.45
CA THR A 6 12.43 -10.38 -8.69
C THR A 6 11.24 -10.97 -9.47
N PHE A 7 10.11 -10.25 -9.47
CA PHE A 7 8.95 -10.69 -10.24
C PHE A 7 9.23 -10.82 -11.75
N GLU A 8 10.12 -9.98 -12.31
CA GLU A 8 10.45 -10.03 -13.74
C GLU A 8 11.25 -11.28 -14.11
N ASP A 9 12.07 -11.78 -13.19
CA ASP A 9 12.91 -12.94 -13.40
C ASP A 9 12.13 -14.27 -13.31
N ILE A 10 10.90 -14.23 -12.78
CA ILE A 10 10.05 -15.41 -12.63
C ILE A 10 9.23 -15.61 -13.92
N SER A 11 9.50 -16.67 -14.67
CA SER A 11 8.74 -17.05 -15.87
C SER A 11 7.46 -17.83 -15.52
N TYR A 12 6.57 -18.03 -16.49
CA TYR A 12 5.41 -18.92 -16.29
C TYR A 12 5.80 -20.39 -16.25
N LEU A 13 6.92 -20.75 -16.89
CA LEU A 13 7.51 -22.08 -16.77
C LEU A 13 7.95 -22.34 -15.32
N ASP A 14 8.66 -21.39 -14.70
CA ASP A 14 9.10 -21.54 -13.30
C ASP A 14 7.90 -21.71 -12.34
N LEU A 15 6.80 -21.00 -12.59
CA LEU A 15 5.55 -21.15 -11.83
C LEU A 15 4.90 -22.51 -12.05
N ALA A 16 4.85 -22.97 -13.31
CA ALA A 16 4.28 -24.26 -13.67
C ALA A 16 5.04 -25.41 -13.00
N GLU A 17 6.37 -25.36 -13.04
CA GLU A 17 7.25 -26.32 -12.36
C GLU A 17 7.06 -26.28 -10.83
N ALA A 18 7.07 -25.09 -10.23
CA ALA A 18 6.92 -24.94 -8.79
C ALA A 18 5.55 -25.37 -8.25
N THR A 19 4.51 -25.37 -9.09
CA THR A 19 3.12 -25.70 -8.69
C THR A 19 2.61 -27.02 -9.26
N ALA A 20 3.44 -27.75 -10.00
CA ALA A 20 3.11 -29.01 -10.67
C ALA A 20 1.85 -28.93 -11.57
N VAL A 21 1.62 -27.77 -12.19
CA VAL A 21 0.57 -27.57 -13.21
C VAL A 21 1.20 -27.31 -14.57
N SER A 22 0.44 -27.49 -15.65
CA SER A 22 0.94 -27.12 -16.98
C SER A 22 1.02 -25.60 -17.15
N GLU A 23 2.00 -25.13 -17.93
CA GLU A 23 2.13 -23.71 -18.28
C GLU A 23 0.85 -23.15 -18.93
N ARG A 24 0.17 -23.96 -19.75
CA ARG A 24 -1.17 -23.64 -20.31
C ARG A 24 -2.21 -23.34 -19.23
N THR A 25 -2.13 -24.00 -18.07
CA THR A 25 -3.04 -23.74 -16.94
C THR A 25 -2.72 -22.41 -16.26
N VAL A 26 -1.43 -22.07 -16.12
CA VAL A 26 -0.99 -20.75 -15.62
C VAL A 26 -1.47 -19.64 -16.56
N TYR A 27 -1.21 -19.75 -17.87
CA TYR A 27 -1.69 -18.78 -18.87
C TYR A 27 -3.21 -18.63 -18.90
N ARG A 28 -3.96 -19.73 -18.77
CA ARG A 28 -5.43 -19.68 -18.72
C ARG A 28 -5.94 -18.88 -17.51
N ARG A 29 -5.25 -18.95 -16.38
CA ARG A 29 -5.61 -18.22 -15.16
C ARG A 29 -5.12 -16.77 -15.19
N PHE A 30 -3.92 -16.52 -15.72
CA PHE A 30 -3.27 -15.22 -15.78
C PHE A 30 -2.84 -14.92 -17.22
N PRO A 31 -3.77 -14.43 -18.07
CA PRO A 31 -3.52 -14.27 -19.51
C PRO A 31 -2.35 -13.35 -19.84
N THR A 32 -2.08 -12.36 -18.99
CA THR A 32 -0.94 -11.44 -19.15
C THR A 32 -0.14 -11.32 -17.85
N ARG A 33 1.11 -10.87 -17.97
CA ARG A 33 1.97 -10.51 -16.83
C ARG A 33 1.27 -9.56 -15.86
N SER A 34 0.50 -8.60 -16.36
CA SER A 34 -0.26 -7.66 -15.52
C SER A 34 -1.36 -8.35 -14.71
N HIS A 35 -2.07 -9.34 -15.29
CA HIS A 35 -3.06 -10.12 -14.54
C HIS A 35 -2.41 -10.92 -13.41
N LEU A 36 -1.23 -11.51 -13.65
CA LEU A 36 -0.48 -12.20 -12.61
C LEU A 36 -0.01 -11.21 -11.53
N LEU A 37 0.57 -10.08 -11.93
CA LEU A 37 1.08 -9.06 -11.02
C LEU A 37 -0.03 -8.49 -10.13
N GLU A 38 -1.19 -8.15 -10.71
CA GLU A 38 -2.33 -7.64 -9.96
C GLU A 38 -2.88 -8.67 -8.96
N ALA A 39 -3.05 -9.93 -9.40
CA ALA A 39 -3.54 -11.00 -8.53
C ALA A 39 -2.54 -11.29 -7.39
N LEU A 40 -1.25 -11.34 -7.70
CA LEU A 40 -0.19 -11.58 -6.74
C LEU A 40 -0.05 -10.41 -5.75
N ALA A 41 -0.08 -9.16 -6.23
CA ALA A 41 -0.05 -7.98 -5.37
C ALA A 41 -1.26 -7.94 -4.43
N SER A 42 -2.45 -8.27 -4.93
CA SER A 42 -3.67 -8.35 -4.10
C SER A 42 -3.55 -9.43 -3.03
N TRP A 43 -3.02 -10.60 -3.38
CA TRP A 43 -2.78 -11.68 -2.42
C TRP A 43 -1.72 -11.29 -1.38
N ILE A 44 -0.62 -10.67 -1.80
CA ILE A 44 0.44 -10.17 -0.90
C ILE A 44 -0.13 -9.15 0.10
N GLU A 45 -0.90 -8.17 -0.38
CA GLU A 45 -1.49 -7.15 0.49
C GLU A 45 -2.49 -7.74 1.49
N ALA A 46 -3.21 -8.81 1.12
CA ALA A 46 -4.16 -9.48 2.01
C ALA A 46 -3.47 -10.41 3.03
N GLU A 47 -2.48 -11.20 2.59
CA GLU A 47 -1.95 -12.32 3.37
C GLU A 47 -0.58 -12.03 3.99
N GLN A 48 0.27 -11.26 3.33
CA GLN A 48 1.64 -10.95 3.81
C GLN A 48 1.70 -9.63 4.56
N PHE A 49 0.90 -8.66 4.12
CA PHE A 49 0.83 -7.34 4.75
C PHE A 49 -0.61 -7.02 5.17
N PRO A 50 -1.25 -7.84 6.02
CA PRO A 50 -2.56 -7.48 6.54
C PRO A 50 -2.45 -6.17 7.30
N LEU A 51 -3.40 -5.27 7.08
CA LEU A 51 -3.48 -4.04 7.86
C LEU A 51 -4.32 -4.33 9.11
N PRO A 52 -3.78 -4.08 10.32
CA PRO A 52 -4.58 -4.17 11.54
C PRO A 52 -5.78 -3.21 11.47
N ASP A 53 -6.88 -3.59 12.12
CA ASP A 53 -8.00 -2.66 12.30
C ASP A 53 -7.57 -1.46 13.15
N PHE A 54 -7.96 -0.27 12.74
CA PHE A 54 -7.71 0.98 13.47
C PHE A 54 -8.96 1.86 13.47
N ARG A 55 -9.13 2.64 14.53
CA ARG A 55 -10.25 3.58 14.73
C ARG A 55 -9.76 4.97 15.07
N THR A 56 -8.57 5.08 15.64
CA THR A 56 -7.94 6.34 16.04
C THR A 56 -6.74 6.67 15.17
N LEU A 57 -6.33 7.94 15.19
CA LEU A 57 -5.12 8.37 14.49
C LEU A 57 -3.86 7.70 15.06
N ALA A 58 -3.83 7.44 16.37
CA ALA A 58 -2.71 6.75 17.00
C ALA A 58 -2.59 5.30 16.50
N GLU A 59 -3.68 4.54 16.51
CA GLU A 59 -3.71 3.16 16.00
C GLU A 59 -3.35 3.09 14.52
N PHE A 60 -3.79 4.07 13.71
CA PHE A 60 -3.40 4.13 12.30
C PHE A 60 -1.89 4.35 12.13
N ARG A 61 -1.29 5.22 12.94
CA ARG A 61 0.16 5.47 12.90
C ARG A 61 0.94 4.20 13.26
N ASP A 62 0.53 3.52 14.32
CA ASP A 62 1.13 2.25 14.75
C ASP A 62 0.99 1.18 13.64
N ALA A 63 -0.19 1.06 13.03
CA ALA A 63 -0.42 0.14 11.92
C ALA A 63 0.46 0.45 10.70
N VAL A 64 0.72 1.73 10.39
CA VAL A 64 1.62 2.12 9.30
C VAL A 64 3.08 1.82 9.64
N HIS A 65 3.51 2.06 10.87
CA HIS A 65 4.85 1.72 11.34
C HIS A 65 5.12 0.22 11.21
N ASP A 66 4.22 -0.61 11.74
CA ASP A 66 4.29 -2.06 11.65
C ASP A 66 4.32 -2.56 10.20
N ARG A 67 3.53 -1.91 9.33
CA ARG A 67 3.49 -2.24 7.90
C ARG A 67 4.82 -1.95 7.21
N PHE A 68 5.47 -0.82 7.49
CA PHE A 68 6.80 -0.54 6.94
C PHE A 68 7.86 -1.51 7.46
N GLN A 69 7.78 -1.89 8.74
CA GLN A 69 8.63 -2.95 9.29
C GLN A 69 8.39 -4.31 8.62
N ALA A 70 7.15 -4.62 8.24
CA ALA A 70 6.83 -5.82 7.46
C ALA A 70 7.43 -5.75 6.04
N TYR A 71 7.38 -4.59 5.39
CA TYR A 71 8.01 -4.40 4.08
C TYR A 71 9.53 -4.60 4.13
N GLU A 72 10.21 -4.06 5.15
CA GLU A 72 11.65 -4.26 5.36
C GLU A 72 12.03 -5.73 5.56
N ARG A 73 11.19 -6.50 6.24
CA ARG A 73 11.41 -7.95 6.42
C ARG A 73 11.15 -8.76 5.16
N SER A 74 10.42 -8.22 4.18
CA SER A 74 10.03 -8.93 2.96
C SER A 74 10.00 -7.99 1.74
N PRO A 75 11.15 -7.40 1.36
CA PRO A 75 11.20 -6.33 0.36
C PRO A 75 10.76 -6.81 -1.04
N GLY A 76 11.06 -8.06 -1.41
CA GLY A 76 10.60 -8.64 -2.67
C GLY A 76 9.07 -8.63 -2.80
N CYS A 77 8.35 -9.00 -1.73
CA CYS A 77 6.89 -8.92 -1.69
C CYS A 77 6.40 -7.47 -1.71
N ALA A 78 7.04 -6.58 -0.94
CA ALA A 78 6.68 -5.16 -0.87
C ALA A 78 6.84 -4.45 -2.22
N PHE A 79 7.88 -4.75 -2.99
CA PHE A 79 8.05 -4.22 -4.34
C PHE A 79 6.97 -4.73 -5.31
N VAL A 80 6.54 -5.98 -5.18
CA VAL A 80 5.41 -6.50 -5.97
C VAL A 80 4.12 -5.79 -5.62
N ALA A 81 3.83 -5.58 -4.32
CA ALA A 81 2.68 -4.81 -3.87
C ALA A 81 2.71 -3.36 -4.39
N ALA A 82 3.87 -2.71 -4.33
CA ALA A 82 4.08 -1.35 -4.85
C ALA A 82 3.81 -1.25 -6.36
N ARG A 83 4.26 -2.24 -7.13
CA ARG A 83 4.03 -2.28 -8.59
C ARG A 83 2.58 -2.57 -8.93
N GLY A 84 1.94 -3.50 -8.21
CA GLY A 84 0.50 -3.77 -8.36
C GLY A 84 -0.35 -2.53 -8.10
N ALA A 85 -0.01 -1.74 -7.07
CA ALA A 85 -0.70 -0.48 -6.74
C ALA A 85 -0.57 0.61 -7.83
N ALA A 86 0.43 0.51 -8.72
CA ALA A 86 0.65 1.45 -9.81
C ALA A 86 -0.05 1.05 -11.12
N LEU A 87 -0.56 -0.18 -11.23
CA LEU A 87 -1.23 -0.65 -12.44
C LEU A 87 -2.64 -0.07 -12.54
N SER A 88 -3.06 0.24 -13.77
CA SER A 88 -4.48 0.35 -14.08
C SER A 88 -5.15 -0.99 -13.77
N PRO A 89 -6.27 -1.03 -13.04
CA PRO A 89 -6.94 -2.28 -12.70
C PRO A 89 -7.26 -3.08 -13.96
N THR A 90 -6.70 -4.28 -14.10
CA THR A 90 -7.12 -5.25 -15.14
C THR A 90 -8.30 -6.07 -14.65
N THR A 91 -8.52 -6.12 -13.33
CA THR A 91 -9.72 -6.68 -12.71
C THR A 91 -10.54 -5.61 -12.01
N ALA A 92 -11.87 -5.75 -12.05
CA ALA A 92 -12.81 -4.75 -11.55
C ALA A 92 -12.98 -4.71 -10.01
N THR A 93 -12.05 -5.28 -9.23
CA THR A 93 -12.20 -5.36 -7.77
C THR A 93 -11.36 -4.29 -7.10
N PRO A 94 -11.93 -3.13 -6.73
CA PRO A 94 -11.18 -2.12 -6.01
C PRO A 94 -10.85 -2.62 -4.59
N SER A 95 -9.56 -2.55 -4.22
CA SER A 95 -9.12 -2.64 -2.82
C SER A 95 -9.55 -1.36 -2.07
N ILE A 96 -10.83 -1.36 -1.68
CA ILE A 96 -11.53 -0.36 -0.87
C ILE A 96 -11.21 -0.40 0.65
N PRO A 97 -10.76 -1.51 1.29
CA PRO A 97 -10.72 -1.60 2.76
C PRO A 97 -9.98 -0.45 3.47
N LEU A 98 -8.75 -0.14 3.06
CA LEU A 98 -7.94 0.90 3.69
C LEU A 98 -8.56 2.30 3.52
N THR A 99 -9.13 2.62 2.35
CA THR A 99 -9.75 3.93 2.14
C THR A 99 -10.93 4.13 3.08
N SER A 100 -11.81 3.15 3.18
CA SER A 100 -12.98 3.22 4.06
C SER A 100 -12.58 3.30 5.53
N ALA A 101 -11.57 2.54 5.95
CA ALA A 101 -11.03 2.61 7.32
C ALA A 101 -10.47 4.00 7.65
N ILE A 102 -9.70 4.62 6.73
CA ILE A 102 -9.21 5.99 6.90
C ILE A 102 -10.37 6.98 7.04
N PHE A 103 -11.40 6.89 6.18
CA PHE A 103 -12.56 7.80 6.30
C PHE A 103 -13.32 7.61 7.61
N ALA A 104 -13.49 6.37 8.08
CA ALA A 104 -14.13 6.09 9.36
C ALA A 104 -13.33 6.66 10.54
N MET A 105 -12.01 6.47 10.54
CA MET A 105 -11.11 7.07 11.52
C MET A 105 -11.22 8.61 11.53
N LEU A 106 -11.18 9.26 10.36
CA LEU A 106 -11.29 10.71 10.27
C LEU A 106 -12.64 11.23 10.75
N ALA A 107 -13.73 10.51 10.48
CA ALA A 107 -15.06 10.87 10.99
C ALA A 107 -15.14 10.79 12.53
N HIS A 108 -14.37 9.88 13.15
CA HIS A 108 -14.28 9.74 14.60
C HIS A 108 -13.39 10.83 15.23
N GLU A 109 -12.19 11.04 14.69
CA GLU A 109 -11.16 11.94 15.25
C GLU A 109 -11.45 13.42 14.99
N ALA A 110 -12.13 13.73 13.90
CA ALA A 110 -12.34 15.10 13.45
C ALA A 110 -13.74 15.26 12.82
N PRO A 111 -14.83 15.09 13.61
CA PRO A 111 -16.20 15.07 13.11
C PRO A 111 -16.65 16.40 12.50
N THR A 112 -15.93 17.50 12.77
CA THR A 112 -16.23 18.84 12.26
C THR A 112 -15.56 19.16 10.91
N LEU A 113 -14.76 18.23 10.36
CA LEU A 113 -14.12 18.43 9.06
C LEU A 113 -15.13 18.49 7.93
N ASN A 114 -14.95 19.46 7.05
CA ASN A 114 -15.71 19.50 5.80
C ASN A 114 -15.23 18.39 4.84
N ASN A 115 -16.11 18.00 3.92
CA ASN A 115 -15.84 16.92 2.96
C ASN A 115 -14.58 17.12 2.11
N ARG A 116 -14.23 18.37 1.78
CA ARG A 116 -13.06 18.68 0.95
C ARG A 116 -11.77 18.38 1.71
N ASP A 117 -11.68 18.80 2.97
CA ASP A 117 -10.50 18.57 3.80
C ASP A 117 -10.40 17.11 4.22
N THR A 118 -11.52 16.46 4.58
CA THR A 118 -11.54 15.00 4.85
C THR A 118 -10.98 14.21 3.68
N ARG A 119 -11.39 14.51 2.43
CA ARG A 119 -10.86 13.83 1.24
C ARG A 119 -9.37 14.06 1.03
N ARG A 120 -8.87 15.27 1.29
CA ARG A 120 -7.44 15.59 1.16
C ARG A 120 -6.60 14.85 2.18
N ILE A 121 -7.00 14.88 3.45
CA ILE A 121 -6.33 14.14 4.52
C ILE A 121 -6.36 12.65 4.21
N ALA A 122 -7.51 12.10 3.79
CA ALA A 122 -7.63 10.70 3.47
C ALA A 122 -6.73 10.27 2.30
N ALA A 123 -6.65 11.10 1.25
CA ALA A 123 -5.78 10.84 0.11
C ALA A 123 -4.29 10.87 0.50
N THR A 124 -3.88 11.86 1.32
CA THR A 124 -2.54 11.93 1.89
C THR A 124 -2.24 10.68 2.71
N ALA A 125 -3.07 10.38 3.72
CA ALA A 125 -2.90 9.23 4.59
C ALA A 125 -2.77 7.92 3.80
N ARG A 126 -3.66 7.70 2.81
CA ARG A 126 -3.63 6.51 1.96
C ARG A 126 -2.35 6.42 1.12
N TYR A 127 -1.93 7.52 0.49
CA TYR A 127 -0.74 7.51 -0.36
C TYR A 127 0.53 7.30 0.47
N PHE A 128 0.69 8.04 1.57
CA PHE A 128 1.89 7.91 2.40
C PHE A 128 1.93 6.59 3.17
N ALA A 129 0.80 5.92 3.44
CA ALA A 129 0.77 4.57 4.01
C ALA A 129 1.01 3.42 2.99
N SER A 130 1.16 3.75 1.71
CA SER A 130 1.17 2.76 0.62
C SER A 130 2.52 2.03 0.47
N PRO A 131 2.53 0.83 -0.13
CA PRO A 131 3.79 0.16 -0.49
C PRO A 131 4.61 0.94 -1.53
N ILE A 132 3.96 1.71 -2.42
CA ILE A 132 4.68 2.53 -3.41
C ILE A 132 5.44 3.68 -2.76
N PHE A 133 4.92 4.28 -1.69
CA PHE A 133 5.64 5.28 -0.93
C PHE A 133 6.91 4.69 -0.32
N TRP A 134 6.78 3.60 0.44
CA TRP A 134 7.94 2.89 1.01
C TRP A 134 8.97 2.50 -0.06
N ALA A 135 8.54 1.91 -1.18
CA ALA A 135 9.42 1.47 -2.25
C ALA A 135 10.23 2.63 -2.86
N ARG A 136 9.64 3.83 -2.96
CA ARG A 136 10.32 5.04 -3.44
C ARG A 136 11.27 5.62 -2.40
N MET A 137 10.91 5.61 -1.12
CA MET A 137 11.80 6.05 -0.05
C MET A 137 13.04 5.15 0.01
N ARG A 138 12.85 3.84 -0.11
CA ARG A 138 13.95 2.87 -0.15
C ARG A 138 14.84 3.03 -1.38
N THR A 139 14.28 3.01 -2.59
CA THR A 139 15.10 2.98 -3.81
C THR A 139 15.65 4.34 -4.23
N GLY A 140 14.95 5.44 -3.88
CA GLY A 140 15.35 6.79 -4.24
C GLY A 140 16.20 7.49 -3.19
N PHE A 141 16.06 7.12 -1.91
CA PHE A 141 16.69 7.83 -0.78
C PHE A 141 17.44 6.92 0.18
N ASP A 142 17.51 5.62 -0.09
CA ASP A 142 18.16 4.61 0.77
C ASP A 142 17.61 4.58 2.21
N MET A 143 16.34 4.97 2.37
CA MET A 143 15.70 5.03 3.68
C MET A 143 15.13 3.68 4.10
N GLY A 144 15.38 3.30 5.36
CA GLY A 144 14.77 2.13 6.00
C GLY A 144 13.33 2.39 6.47
N ALA A 145 12.72 1.39 7.16
CA ALA A 145 11.36 1.51 7.69
C ALA A 145 11.17 2.72 8.61
N ASP A 146 12.05 2.92 9.58
CA ASP A 146 11.88 3.97 10.59
C ASP A 146 12.06 5.37 10.00
N GLU A 147 13.00 5.53 9.06
CA GLU A 147 13.18 6.81 8.34
C GLU A 147 12.00 7.11 7.42
N THR A 148 11.50 6.08 6.73
CA THR A 148 10.28 6.17 5.91
C THR A 148 9.07 6.52 6.77
N PHE A 149 8.93 5.91 7.95
CA PHE A 149 7.88 6.24 8.91
C PHE A 149 8.00 7.68 9.41
N ALA A 150 9.21 8.14 9.75
CA ALA A 150 9.44 9.53 10.15
C ALA A 150 9.09 10.53 9.03
N ALA A 151 9.22 10.15 7.75
CA ALA A 151 8.75 10.95 6.62
C ALA A 151 7.22 10.96 6.51
N PHE A 152 6.56 9.81 6.68
CA PHE A 152 5.10 9.69 6.78
C PHE A 152 4.55 10.58 7.91
N GLU A 153 5.13 10.49 9.11
CA GLU A 153 4.73 11.25 10.29
C GLU A 153 4.78 12.76 10.03
N ARG A 154 5.88 13.23 9.43
CA ARG A 154 6.04 14.64 9.07
C ARG A 154 4.98 15.09 8.07
N ALA A 155 4.68 14.29 7.05
CA ALA A 155 3.64 14.60 6.07
C ALA A 155 2.24 14.64 6.70
N MET A 156 1.93 13.72 7.61
CA MET A 156 0.66 13.68 8.33
C MET A 156 0.48 14.89 9.25
N LEU A 157 1.50 15.24 10.04
CA LEU A 157 1.47 16.40 10.93
C LEU A 157 1.25 17.70 10.15
N GLN A 158 1.95 17.89 9.03
CA GLN A 158 1.80 19.07 8.18
C GLN A 158 0.37 19.18 7.62
N THR A 159 -0.18 18.05 7.15
CA THR A 159 -1.52 17.98 6.58
C THR A 159 -2.60 18.29 7.63
N LEU A 160 -2.46 17.75 8.84
CA LEU A 160 -3.38 18.01 9.95
C LEU A 160 -3.28 19.47 10.46
N ALA A 161 -2.07 20.05 10.45
CA ALA A 161 -1.84 21.43 10.85
C ALA A 161 -2.50 22.43 9.89
N THR A 162 -2.51 22.15 8.59
CA THR A 162 -3.15 23.03 7.57
C THR A 162 -4.65 23.13 7.76
N VAL A 163 -5.26 22.14 8.40
CA VAL A 163 -6.70 22.03 8.61
C VAL A 163 -7.12 22.70 9.93
N ARG A 164 -6.22 22.76 10.91
CA ARG A 164 -6.45 23.48 12.19
C ARG A 164 -6.28 25.00 12.07
N ASN A 165 -5.68 25.50 11.00
CA ASN A 165 -5.57 26.93 10.70
C ASN A 165 -6.47 27.30 9.52
N PRO A 166 -7.68 27.84 9.75
CA PRO A 166 -8.52 28.38 8.68
C PRO A 166 -7.99 29.76 8.26
N THR A 167 -6.74 29.86 7.82
CA THR A 167 -6.25 31.07 7.13
C THR A 167 -6.66 31.01 5.66
N TRP A 168 -7.95 31.23 5.41
CA TRP A 168 -8.45 31.74 4.13
C TRP A 168 -9.56 32.78 4.32
N ALA A 169 -9.51 33.53 5.44
CA ALA A 169 -10.23 34.78 5.56
C ALA A 169 -9.30 35.96 5.23
N VAL A 170 -9.00 36.15 3.94
CA VAL A 170 -8.72 37.46 3.31
C VAL A 170 -9.19 37.40 1.86
#